data_AF-A0AAV3PMU2-F1
#
_entry.id   AF-A0AAV3PMU2-F1
#
_cell.length_a   1.000
_cell.length_b   1.000
_cell.length_c   1.000
_cell.angle_alpha   90.00
_cell.angle_beta   90.00
_cell.angle_gamma   90.00
#
_symmetry.space_group_name_H-M   'P 1'
#
loop_
_entity.id
_entity.type
_entity.pdbx_description
1 polymer ?
#
loop_
_entity_poly.entity_id
_entity_poly.type
_entity_poly.pdbx_seq_one_letter_code
_entity_poly.pdbx_strand_id
1 'polypeptide(L)'
;MAPQMSEMKCRCGRNAMEWVSFIQKNSGRRFVRCANRVTPCRFWKWIDDPVSPLVPSAMDLNVKKSQRIVKFLGLVMAASLVVIFVFLRMCLRPL
;
A
#
# COMPACT_ATOMS: atom_id res chain seq x y z
N MET A 1 29.13 0.76 18.24
CA MET A 1 27.87 0.73 19.01
C MET A 1 26.79 1.43 18.21
N ALA A 2 25.79 0.71 17.73
CA ALA A 2 24.62 1.34 17.10
C ALA A 2 23.76 1.97 18.21
N PRO A 3 23.32 3.23 18.08
CA PRO A 3 22.49 3.87 19.09
C PRO A 3 21.18 3.09 19.28
N GLN A 4 20.85 2.79 20.54
CA GLN A 4 19.60 2.15 20.92
C GLN A 4 18.43 3.06 20.51
N MET A 5 17.49 2.51 19.74
CA MET A 5 16.51 3.22 18.93
C MET A 5 15.41 3.96 19.73
N SER A 6 15.41 3.80 21.06
CA SER A 6 14.42 4.34 22.00
C SER A 6 14.64 5.81 22.41
N GLU A 7 15.71 6.47 21.98
CA GLU A 7 16.07 7.81 22.45
C GLU A 7 15.74 8.97 21.49
N MET A 8 15.33 8.70 20.25
CA MET A 8 15.13 9.78 19.29
C MET A 8 13.96 10.68 19.68
N LYS A 9 14.23 11.98 19.88
CA LYS A 9 13.22 12.99 20.18
C LYS A 9 12.72 13.71 18.91
N CYS A 10 11.43 14.04 18.90
CA CYS A 10 10.85 14.96 17.92
C CYS A 10 11.32 16.41 18.18
N ARG A 11 11.00 17.31 17.25
CA ARG A 11 11.17 18.78 17.43
C ARG A 11 10.38 19.36 18.62
N CYS A 12 9.42 18.59 19.12
CA CYS A 12 8.59 18.91 20.28
C CYS A 12 9.13 18.35 21.61
N GLY A 13 10.34 17.77 21.63
CA GLY A 13 10.97 17.21 22.83
C GLY A 13 10.41 15.86 23.32
N ARG A 14 9.33 15.34 22.72
CA ARG A 14 8.76 14.01 23.00
C ARG A 14 9.44 12.92 22.18
N ASN A 15 9.20 11.66 22.54
CA ASN A 15 9.74 10.52 21.80
C ASN A 15 9.18 10.46 20.37
N ALA A 16 10.03 10.07 19.42
CA ALA A 16 9.62 9.63 18.11
C ALA A 16 9.27 8.12 18.16
N MET A 17 8.35 7.70 17.30
CA MET A 17 7.90 6.32 17.17
C MET A 17 8.21 5.85 15.75
N GLU A 18 8.64 4.60 15.61
CA GLU A 18 8.90 3.91 14.34
C GLU A 18 7.60 3.44 13.68
N TRP A 19 7.58 3.49 12.36
CA TRP A 19 6.48 3.11 11.49
C TRP A 19 7.04 2.48 10.21
N VAL A 20 6.24 1.62 9.59
CA VAL A 20 6.51 1.08 8.27
C VAL A 20 5.63 1.79 7.25
N SER A 21 6.20 2.19 6.11
CA SER A 21 5.43 2.77 5.01
C SER A 21 4.72 1.68 4.23
N PHE A 22 3.46 1.96 3.87
CA PHE A 22 2.62 1.07 3.07
C PHE A 22 2.32 1.66 1.68
N ILE A 23 2.93 2.79 1.33
CA ILE A 23 2.72 3.43 0.02
C ILE A 23 3.59 2.72 -1.01
N GLN A 24 3.04 2.41 -2.18
CA GLN A 24 3.71 1.65 -3.25
C GLN A 24 5.14 2.12 -3.56
N LYS A 25 5.38 3.45 -3.57
CA LYS A 25 6.70 4.02 -3.88
C LYS A 25 7.79 3.66 -2.86
N ASN A 26 7.44 3.37 -1.61
CA ASN A 26 8.38 3.14 -0.52
C ASN A 26 7.84 2.09 0.47
N SER A 27 7.12 1.10 -0.04
CA SER A 27 6.49 0.05 0.76
C SER A 27 7.53 -0.75 1.54
N GLY A 28 7.22 -1.07 2.79
CA GLY A 28 8.13 -1.80 3.68
C GLY A 28 9.25 -0.96 4.30
N ARG A 29 9.42 0.31 3.89
CA ARG A 29 10.46 1.18 4.45
C ARG A 29 10.11 1.70 5.83
N ARG A 30 11.11 1.83 6.71
CA ARG A 30 10.92 2.22 8.12
C ARG A 30 11.28 3.69 8.35
N PHE A 31 10.35 4.42 8.94
CA PHE A 31 10.51 5.83 9.27
C PHE A 31 10.10 6.08 10.72
N VAL A 32 10.59 7.19 11.28
CA VAL A 32 10.15 7.68 12.59
C VAL A 32 9.38 8.97 12.44
N ARG A 33 8.38 9.18 13.29
CA ARG A 33 7.65 10.45 13.42
C ARG A 33 7.26 10.73 14.86
N CYS A 34 6.77 11.94 15.12
CA CYS A 34 6.26 12.33 16.44
C CYS A 34 5.23 11.33 16.98
N ALA A 35 5.41 10.87 18.23
CA ALA A 35 4.49 9.92 18.88
C ALA A 35 3.20 10.58 19.41
N ASN A 36 3.14 11.91 19.52
CA ASN A 36 1.93 12.60 19.94
C ASN A 36 0.83 12.45 18.88
N ARG A 37 -0.31 11.87 19.23
CA ARG A 37 -1.43 11.67 18.30
C ARG A 37 -2.39 12.86 18.24
N VAL A 38 -2.46 13.66 19.30
CA VAL A 38 -3.43 14.77 19.41
C VAL A 38 -2.90 16.01 18.69
N THR A 39 -1.64 16.37 18.97
CA THR A 39 -0.97 17.54 18.38
C THR A 39 0.46 17.19 17.93
N PRO A 40 0.61 16.33 16.89
CA PRO A 40 1.93 15.95 16.39
C PRO A 40 2.67 17.17 15.82
N CYS A 41 3.96 17.28 16.13
CA CYS A 41 4.83 18.14 15.31
C CYS A 41 5.15 17.46 13.98
N ARG A 42 5.67 18.21 13.01
CA ARG A 42 6.05 17.73 11.66
C ARG A 42 7.40 17.00 11.61
N PHE A 43 7.86 16.43 12.73
CA PHE A 43 9.08 15.63 12.74
C PHE A 43 8.87 14.31 12.00
N TRP A 44 9.75 14.02 11.05
CA TRP A 44 9.74 12.79 10.27
C TRP A 44 11.16 12.51 9.73
N LYS A 45 11.59 11.25 9.73
CA LYS A 45 12.90 10.82 9.16
C LYS A 45 12.87 9.34 8.77
N TRP A 46 13.51 8.97 7.67
CA TRP A 46 13.85 7.56 7.41
C TRP A 46 14.88 7.05 8.41
N ILE A 47 14.73 5.81 8.88
CA ILE A 47 15.68 5.15 9.79
C ILE A 47 16.23 3.85 9.22
N ASP A 48 15.71 3.42 8.08
CA ASP A 48 16.33 2.39 7.27
C ASP A 48 17.25 3.01 6.22
N ASP A 49 18.35 2.30 5.95
CA ASP A 49 19.04 2.47 4.67
C ASP A 49 18.05 2.14 3.55
N PRO A 50 18.14 2.81 2.39
CA PRO A 50 17.30 2.48 1.25
C PRO A 50 17.44 0.99 0.95
N VAL A 51 16.36 0.23 1.18
CA VAL A 51 16.30 -1.19 0.84
C VAL A 51 16.61 -1.30 -0.64
N SER A 52 17.64 -2.08 -0.98
CA SER A 52 18.00 -2.35 -2.37
C SER A 52 16.74 -2.79 -3.13
N PRO A 53 16.48 -2.28 -4.34
CA PRO A 53 15.31 -2.64 -5.14
C PRO A 53 15.23 -4.15 -5.46
N LEU A 54 16.27 -4.92 -5.14
CA LEU A 54 16.37 -6.36 -5.31
C LEU A 54 15.74 -7.19 -4.18
N VAL A 55 15.28 -6.58 -3.08
CA VAL A 55 14.58 -7.31 -2.01
C VAL A 55 13.08 -7.01 -2.10
N PRO A 56 12.25 -7.94 -2.61
CA PRO A 56 10.80 -7.75 -2.62
C PRO A 56 10.34 -7.66 -1.16
N SER A 57 9.71 -6.55 -0.78
CA SER A 57 9.09 -6.48 0.54
C SER A 57 7.92 -7.48 0.56
N ALA A 58 7.67 -8.13 1.70
CA ALA A 58 6.52 -9.02 1.86
C ALA A 58 5.18 -8.33 1.51
N MET A 59 5.13 -6.99 1.57
CA MET A 59 3.99 -6.18 1.14
C MET A 59 3.80 -6.19 -0.38
N ASP A 60 4.87 -6.18 -1.17
CA ASP A 60 4.78 -6.20 -2.65
C ASP A 60 4.17 -7.52 -3.18
N LEU A 61 4.43 -8.63 -2.48
CA LEU A 61 3.82 -9.92 -2.78
C LEU A 61 2.31 -9.91 -2.51
N ASN A 62 1.89 -9.33 -1.38
CA ASN A 62 0.46 -9.18 -1.06
C ASN A 62 -0.27 -8.28 -2.06
N VAL A 63 0.34 -7.18 -2.50
CA VAL A 63 -0.21 -6.31 -3.55
C VAL A 63 -0.39 -7.08 -4.86
N LYS A 64 0.63 -7.82 -5.31
CA LYS A 64 0.54 -8.64 -6.55
C LYS A 64 -0.54 -9.71 -6.46
N LYS A 65 -0.71 -10.37 -5.29
CA LYS A 65 -1.78 -11.35 -5.07
C LYS A 65 -3.16 -10.71 -5.19
N SER A 66 -3.38 -9.58 -4.52
CA SER A 66 -4.65 -8.83 -4.60
C SER A 66 -4.95 -8.38 -6.03
N GLN A 67 -3.92 -7.93 -6.76
CA GLN A 67 -4.07 -7.46 -8.14
C GLN A 67 -4.51 -8.58 -9.10
N ARG A 68 -4.08 -9.83 -8.88
CA ARG A 68 -4.56 -10.99 -9.66
C ARG A 68 -6.03 -11.26 -9.45
N ILE A 69 -6.51 -11.19 -8.20
CA ILE A 69 -7.92 -11.40 -7.85
C ILE A 69 -8.79 -10.33 -8.52
N VAL A 70 -8.42 -9.06 -8.40
CA VAL A 70 -9.18 -7.95 -9.02
C VAL A 70 -9.23 -8.09 -10.54
N LYS A 71 -8.11 -8.46 -11.18
CA LYS A 71 -8.07 -8.70 -12.63
C LYS A 71 -8.99 -9.85 -13.05
N PHE A 72 -8.99 -10.95 -12.29
CA PHE A 72 -9.88 -12.08 -12.57
C PHE A 72 -11.35 -11.69 -12.44
N LEU A 73 -11.73 -11.01 -11.36
CA LEU A 73 -13.10 -10.52 -11.17
C LEU A 73 -13.52 -9.56 -12.29
N GLY A 74 -12.64 -8.64 -12.70
CA GLY A 74 -12.90 -7.74 -13.83
C GLY A 74 -13.14 -8.48 -15.14
N LEU A 75 -12.36 -9.55 -15.41
CA LEU A 75 -12.54 -10.37 -16.61
C LEU A 75 -13.90 -11.09 -16.62
N VAL A 76 -14.30 -11.67 -15.49
CA VAL A 76 -15.60 -12.36 -15.35
C VAL A 76 -16.75 -11.39 -15.57
N MET A 77 -16.69 -10.19 -14.96
CA MET A 77 -17.72 -9.16 -15.14
C MET A 77 -17.84 -8.72 -16.61
N ALA A 78 -16.71 -8.52 -17.29
CA ALA A 78 -16.70 -8.17 -18.71
C ALA A 78 -17.31 -9.28 -19.58
N ALA A 79 -16.95 -10.55 -19.34
CA ALA A 79 -17.50 -11.68 -20.06
C ALA A 79 -19.03 -11.80 -19.88
N SER A 80 -19.52 -11.65 -18.65
CA SER A 80 -20.96 -11.65 -18.36
C SER A 80 -21.70 -10.53 -19.11
N LEU A 81 -21.14 -9.32 -19.17
CA LEU A 81 -21.73 -8.21 -19.92
C LEU A 81 -21.78 -8.48 -21.43
N VAL A 82 -20.75 -9.11 -22.00
CA VAL A 82 -20.74 -9.52 -23.42
C VAL A 82 -21.84 -10.54 -23.69
N VAL A 83 -21.98 -11.54 -22.82
CA VAL A 83 -23.03 -12.57 -22.93
C VAL A 83 -24.41 -11.93 -22.87
N ILE A 84 -24.67 -11.07 -21.89
CA ILE A 84 -25.93 -10.32 -21.76
C ILE A 84 -26.19 -9.48 -23.01
N PHE A 85 -25.20 -8.76 -23.52
CA PHE A 85 -25.33 -7.94 -24.72
C PHE A 85 -25.67 -8.77 -25.97
N VAL A 86 -25.05 -9.94 -26.12
CA VAL A 86 -25.37 -10.88 -27.21
C VAL A 86 -26.80 -11.42 -27.05
N PHE A 87 -27.20 -11.84 -25.85
CA PHE A 87 -28.57 -12.30 -25.58
C PHE A 87 -29.60 -11.21 -25.85
N LEU A 88 -29.38 -9.99 -25.37
CA LEU A 88 -30.25 -8.84 -25.65
C LEU A 88 -30.35 -8.59 -27.16
N ARG A 89 -29.24 -8.64 -27.90
CA ARG A 89 -29.27 -8.53 -29.36
C ARG A 89 -29.99 -9.69 -30.06
N MET A 90 -29.95 -10.90 -29.51
CA MET A 90 -30.68 -12.05 -30.07
C MET A 90 -32.18 -11.96 -29.79
N CYS A 91 -32.57 -11.56 -28.58
CA CYS A 91 -33.97 -11.44 -28.17
C CYS A 91 -34.66 -10.17 -28.71
N LEU A 92 -33.91 -9.10 -28.97
CA LEU A 92 -34.44 -7.81 -29.46
C LEU A 92 -34.32 -7.65 -30.99
N ARG A 93 -34.02 -8.72 -31.75
CA ARG A 93 -34.16 -8.65 -33.21
C ARG A 93 -35.65 -8.53 -33.56
N PRO A 94 -36.09 -7.43 -34.19
CA PRO A 94 -37.45 -7.37 -34.71
C PRO A 94 -37.59 -8.40 -35.85
N LEU A 95 -38.76 -9.06 -35.90
CA LEU A 95 -39.15 -9.92 -37.02
C LEU A 95 -39.22 -9.13 -38.33
#